data_AF-A0A7Y5S7Z3-F1
#
_entry.id   AF-A0A7Y5S7Z3-F1
#
_cell.length_a   1.000
_cell.length_b   1.000
_cell.length_c   1.000
_cell.angle_alpha   90.00
_cell.angle_beta   90.00
_cell.angle_gamma   90.00
#
_symmetry.space_group_name_H-M   'P 1'
#
loop_
_entity.id
_entity.type
_entity.pdbx_description
1 polymer ?
#
loop_
_entity_poly.entity_id
_entity_poly.type
_entity_poly.pdbx_seq_one_letter_code
_entity_poly.pdbx_strand_id
1 'polypeptide(L)'
;MLRLVLIALLASALALFAACATRGHADASYVFTYLKTGPASATNTPAQKQEIFKGHMANMKRLADERKLIIAGPYSDPADPTWRGLFILDTPSVDEARAFVATDPGVVAGEFVAECIPLRATARLREFYDIFKAEDAKRSTTPRDPTQPPPIRAYVIVTARDAAQAEAALAAASLDTSIVWWGRFAGSAVPGGVYVVDAKEPSEVRVKLGEGPWVVDGWWSDTLVEKVPRVSID
;
A
#
# COMPACT_ATOMS: atom_id res chain seq x y z
N MET A 1 -1.07 -65.15 -47.38
CA MET A 1 -1.30 -65.98 -46.19
C MET A 1 -0.56 -65.36 -45.01
N LEU A 2 -1.11 -65.49 -43.80
CA LEU A 2 -0.60 -65.03 -42.50
C LEU A 2 -1.04 -63.64 -41.97
N ARG A 3 -2.32 -63.63 -41.59
CA ARG A 3 -2.91 -63.11 -40.34
C ARG A 3 -1.97 -63.00 -39.10
N LEU A 4 -2.11 -61.90 -38.35
CA LEU A 4 -2.24 -61.73 -36.86
C LEU A 4 -1.29 -60.72 -36.15
N VAL A 5 -1.92 -59.68 -35.56
CA VAL A 5 -1.80 -59.14 -34.18
C VAL A 5 -0.53 -58.42 -33.71
N LEU A 6 -0.66 -57.11 -33.43
CA LEU A 6 -0.25 -56.44 -32.17
C LEU A 6 -0.89 -55.04 -32.14
N ILE A 7 -2.04 -54.86 -31.46
CA ILE A 7 -2.19 -54.29 -30.10
C ILE A 7 -1.65 -52.86 -29.97
N ALA A 8 -2.60 -51.98 -29.66
CA ALA A 8 -2.46 -50.57 -29.38
C ALA A 8 -1.42 -50.27 -28.27
N LEU A 9 -0.63 -49.21 -28.49
CA LEU A 9 0.03 -48.47 -27.42
C LEU A 9 -0.10 -46.98 -27.71
N LEU A 10 -1.12 -46.43 -27.05
CA LEU A 10 -1.23 -45.10 -26.47
C LEU A 10 -0.46 -43.95 -27.13
N ALA A 11 -1.24 -43.04 -27.71
CA ALA A 11 -0.97 -41.61 -27.68
C ALA A 11 -0.59 -41.16 -26.27
N SER A 12 0.65 -40.74 -26.03
CA SER A 12 1.02 -39.82 -24.94
C SER A 12 2.52 -39.52 -24.97
N ALA A 13 2.91 -38.57 -25.80
CA ALA A 13 4.14 -37.80 -25.57
C ALA A 13 3.94 -36.35 -26.06
N LEU A 14 2.76 -35.78 -25.78
CA LEU A 14 2.69 -34.33 -25.58
C LEU A 14 3.27 -34.12 -24.18
N ALA A 15 4.59 -33.93 -24.11
CA ALA A 15 5.23 -33.50 -22.89
C ALA A 15 4.46 -32.27 -22.40
N LEU A 16 3.78 -32.44 -21.27
CA LEU A 16 3.26 -31.33 -20.50
C LEU A 16 4.46 -30.41 -20.26
N PHE A 17 4.56 -29.33 -21.03
CA PHE A 17 4.98 -28.08 -20.43
C PHE A 17 3.95 -27.81 -19.35
N ALA A 18 4.21 -28.31 -18.15
CA ALA A 18 3.71 -27.69 -16.95
C ALA A 18 4.29 -26.27 -17.00
N ALA A 19 3.55 -25.38 -17.66
CA ALA A 19 3.58 -23.99 -17.30
C ALA A 19 3.20 -24.01 -15.81
N CYS A 20 4.22 -23.99 -14.96
CA CYS A 20 4.11 -23.32 -13.70
C CYS A 20 3.78 -21.88 -14.09
N ALA A 21 2.50 -21.62 -14.38
CA ALA A 21 1.96 -20.31 -14.24
C ALA A 21 2.19 -20.03 -12.76
N THR A 22 3.31 -19.36 -12.46
CA THR A 22 3.37 -18.53 -11.28
C THR A 22 2.02 -17.82 -11.25
N ARG A 23 1.33 -17.85 -10.11
CA ARG A 23 0.17 -16.98 -9.92
C ARG A 23 0.66 -15.53 -9.84
N GLY A 24 1.51 -15.12 -10.78
CA GLY A 24 2.10 -13.80 -10.89
C GLY A 24 0.98 -12.84 -11.17
N HIS A 25 0.73 -11.98 -10.19
CA HIS A 25 -0.15 -10.86 -10.35
C HIS A 25 0.55 -9.87 -11.28
N ALA A 26 -0.17 -9.26 -12.22
CA ALA A 26 0.44 -8.25 -13.08
C ALA A 26 0.90 -7.07 -12.21
N ASP A 27 2.21 -6.82 -12.17
CA ASP A 27 2.71 -5.65 -11.47
C ASP A 27 2.34 -4.36 -12.21
N ALA A 28 2.19 -3.27 -11.46
CA ALA A 28 1.96 -1.92 -11.92
C ALA A 28 2.88 -0.93 -11.20
N SER A 29 3.09 0.22 -11.83
CA SER A 29 3.91 1.30 -11.30
C SER A 29 3.03 2.35 -10.64
N TYR A 30 3.47 2.79 -9.48
CA TYR A 30 2.83 3.78 -8.62
C TYR A 30 3.91 4.71 -8.07
N VAL A 31 3.50 5.72 -7.30
CA VAL A 31 4.42 6.51 -6.48
C VAL A 31 4.00 6.43 -5.02
N PHE A 32 4.91 5.95 -4.18
CA PHE A 32 4.82 6.08 -2.74
C PHE A 32 5.22 7.50 -2.34
N THR A 33 4.43 8.17 -1.52
CA THR A 33 4.76 9.53 -1.05
C THR A 33 4.73 9.60 0.46
N TYR A 34 5.85 9.96 1.08
CA TYR A 34 5.84 10.42 2.47
C TYR A 34 5.28 11.83 2.54
N LEU A 35 4.37 12.07 3.48
CA LEU A 35 4.09 13.40 4.01
C LEU A 35 4.85 13.58 5.31
N LYS A 36 5.74 14.56 5.34
CA LYS A 36 6.54 14.93 6.51
C LYS A 36 6.16 16.32 7.00
N THR A 37 6.48 16.63 8.25
CA THR A 37 6.34 17.95 8.85
C THR A 37 7.05 19.00 7.99
N GLY A 38 6.28 19.98 7.52
CA GLY A 38 6.79 21.07 6.70
C GLY A 38 7.35 22.25 7.53
N PRO A 39 8.07 23.17 6.88
CA PRO A 39 8.80 24.26 7.54
C PRO A 39 7.89 25.27 8.26
N ALA A 40 6.63 25.41 7.85
CA ALA A 40 5.66 26.32 8.48
C ALA A 40 4.76 25.63 9.52
N SER A 41 4.91 24.32 9.75
CA SER A 41 4.03 23.57 10.66
C SER A 41 4.09 24.12 12.10
N ALA A 42 5.25 24.60 12.56
CA ALA A 42 5.41 25.16 13.89
C ALA A 42 4.77 26.56 14.06
N THR A 43 4.61 27.30 12.96
CA THR A 43 4.12 28.69 12.96
C THR A 43 2.62 28.81 12.68
N ASN A 44 2.02 27.79 12.05
CA ASN A 44 0.58 27.77 11.80
C ASN A 44 -0.20 27.70 13.13
N THR A 45 -1.10 28.66 13.33
CA THR A 45 -2.00 28.68 14.49
C THR A 45 -2.99 27.51 14.46
N PRO A 46 -3.59 27.13 15.60
CA PRO A 46 -4.60 26.07 15.64
C PRO A 46 -5.77 26.30 14.67
N ALA A 47 -6.25 27.54 14.53
CA ALA A 47 -7.33 27.88 13.60
C ALA A 47 -6.91 27.71 12.13
N GLN A 48 -5.68 28.13 11.78
CA GLN A 48 -5.14 27.90 10.44
C GLN A 48 -5.00 26.41 10.14
N LYS A 49 -4.48 25.64 11.09
CA LYS A 49 -4.35 24.18 10.95
C LYS A 49 -5.71 23.54 10.69
N GLN A 50 -6.75 23.90 11.43
CA GLN A 50 -8.10 23.35 11.19
C GLN A 50 -8.57 23.55 9.75
N GLU A 51 -8.43 24.76 9.20
CA GLU A 51 -8.80 25.02 7.80
C GLU A 51 -7.88 24.31 6.80
N ILE A 52 -6.57 24.24 7.08
CA ILE A 52 -5.60 23.48 6.27
C ILE A 52 -5.99 22.01 6.23
N PHE A 53 -6.29 21.38 7.36
CA PHE A 53 -6.65 19.96 7.44
C PHE A 53 -8.00 19.67 6.78
N LYS A 54 -8.97 20.57 6.89
CA LYS A 54 -10.23 20.48 6.14
C LYS A 54 -9.98 20.50 4.63
N GLY A 55 -9.11 21.40 4.16
CA GLY A 55 -8.69 21.47 2.77
C GLY A 55 -7.92 20.22 2.32
N HIS A 56 -7.02 19.71 3.15
CA HIS A 56 -6.26 18.47 2.92
C HIS A 56 -7.21 17.27 2.72
N MET A 57 -8.21 17.10 3.58
CA MET A 57 -9.22 16.04 3.43
C MET A 57 -10.04 16.19 2.15
N ALA A 58 -10.46 17.42 1.81
CA ALA A 58 -11.19 17.68 0.57
C ALA A 58 -10.33 17.38 -0.67
N ASN A 59 -9.04 17.73 -0.65
CA ASN A 59 -8.10 17.43 -1.71
C ASN A 59 -7.90 15.92 -1.89
N MET A 60 -7.72 15.17 -0.80
CA MET A 60 -7.62 13.72 -0.84
C MET A 60 -8.86 13.08 -1.46
N LYS A 61 -10.07 13.51 -1.05
CA LYS A 61 -11.33 13.01 -1.65
C LYS A 61 -11.37 13.27 -3.15
N ARG A 62 -11.05 14.49 -3.59
CA ARG A 62 -11.01 14.84 -5.02
C ARG A 62 -10.02 13.97 -5.79
N LEU A 63 -8.80 13.77 -5.27
CA LEU A 63 -7.79 12.92 -5.92
C LEU A 63 -8.20 11.44 -5.97
N ALA A 64 -8.92 10.95 -4.96
CA ALA A 64 -9.48 9.60 -4.98
C ALA A 64 -10.60 9.48 -6.05
N ASP A 65 -11.51 10.46 -6.13
CA ASP A 65 -12.59 10.51 -7.13
C ASP A 65 -12.04 10.61 -8.56
N GLU A 66 -10.92 11.31 -8.75
CA GLU A 66 -10.17 11.40 -10.02
C GLU A 66 -9.31 10.17 -10.34
N ARG A 67 -9.34 9.15 -9.49
CA ARG A 67 -8.51 7.93 -9.59
C ARG A 67 -7.01 8.22 -9.64
N LYS A 68 -6.54 9.15 -8.79
CA LYS A 68 -5.12 9.52 -8.65
C LYS A 68 -4.53 9.07 -7.31
N LEU A 69 -5.33 9.06 -6.24
CA LEU A 69 -4.94 8.62 -4.90
C LEU A 69 -5.60 7.28 -4.57
N ILE A 70 -4.79 6.22 -4.41
CA ILE A 70 -5.29 4.87 -4.08
C ILE A 70 -5.43 4.73 -2.56
N ILE A 71 -4.32 4.87 -1.84
CA ILE A 71 -4.26 4.63 -0.39
C ILE A 71 -3.70 5.86 0.29
N ALA A 72 -4.27 6.22 1.44
CA ALA A 72 -3.76 7.26 2.32
C ALA A 72 -3.87 6.82 3.78
N GLY A 73 -3.02 7.37 4.63
CA GLY A 73 -3.11 7.11 6.06
C GLY A 73 -2.03 7.80 6.87
N PRO A 74 -2.34 8.27 8.10
CA PRO A 74 -1.35 8.85 8.99
C PRO A 74 -0.51 7.77 9.68
N TYR A 75 0.72 8.13 10.03
CA TYR A 75 1.52 7.35 10.96
C TYR A 75 1.04 7.55 12.41
N SER A 76 1.26 6.55 13.26
CA SER A 76 1.08 6.61 14.71
C SER A 76 2.43 6.35 15.36
N ASP A 77 2.92 7.33 16.12
CA ASP A 77 4.21 7.30 16.82
C ASP A 77 5.37 6.75 15.94
N PRO A 78 5.63 7.36 14.77
CA PRO A 78 6.68 6.90 13.87
C PRO A 78 8.07 7.07 14.46
N ALA A 79 8.99 6.19 14.08
CA ALA A 79 10.39 6.27 14.48
C ALA A 79 11.08 7.57 14.03
N ASP A 80 10.72 8.08 12.84
CA ASP A 80 11.06 9.43 12.41
C ASP A 80 9.93 10.38 12.83
N PRO A 81 10.16 11.29 13.80
CA PRO A 81 9.13 12.18 14.32
C PRO A 81 8.64 13.22 13.30
N THR A 82 9.31 13.34 12.15
CA THR A 82 8.83 14.20 11.07
C THR A 82 7.74 13.54 10.24
N TRP A 83 7.58 12.21 10.29
CA TRP A 83 6.58 11.52 9.46
C TRP A 83 5.17 11.79 9.95
N ARG A 84 4.28 12.13 9.02
CA ARG A 84 2.88 12.48 9.30
C ARG A 84 1.93 11.47 8.67
N GLY A 85 2.18 11.11 7.42
CA GLY A 85 1.37 10.12 6.71
C GLY A 85 2.02 9.70 5.40
N LEU A 86 1.28 8.92 4.62
CA LEU A 86 1.70 8.51 3.29
C LEU A 86 0.55 8.53 2.29
N PHE A 87 0.89 8.60 1.01
CA PHE A 87 0.02 8.35 -0.12
C PHE A 87 0.58 7.27 -1.04
N ILE A 88 -0.31 6.50 -1.66
CA ILE A 88 -0.02 5.69 -2.85
C ILE A 88 -0.76 6.32 -4.03
N LEU A 89 0.00 6.87 -4.98
CA LEU A 89 -0.53 7.60 -6.14
C LEU A 89 -0.45 6.73 -7.40
N ASP A 90 -1.52 6.73 -8.20
CA ASP A 90 -1.63 5.97 -9.46
C ASP A 90 -1.01 6.72 -10.64
N THR A 91 0.32 6.82 -10.61
CA THR A 91 1.13 7.31 -11.71
C THR A 91 2.50 6.63 -11.69
N PRO A 92 3.12 6.35 -12.85
CA PRO A 92 4.53 5.93 -12.91
C PRO A 92 5.50 7.11 -12.76
N SER A 93 5.04 8.36 -12.79
CA SER A 93 5.87 9.56 -12.84
C SER A 93 5.94 10.24 -11.47
N VAL A 94 7.16 10.38 -10.95
CA VAL A 94 7.42 11.15 -9.73
C VAL A 94 7.03 12.62 -9.89
N ASP A 95 7.18 13.18 -11.08
CA ASP A 95 6.83 14.58 -11.33
C ASP A 95 5.31 14.80 -11.36
N GLU A 96 4.56 13.85 -11.92
CA GLU A 96 3.09 13.89 -11.82
C GLU A 96 2.61 13.72 -10.38
N ALA A 97 3.22 12.80 -9.63
CA ALA A 97 2.92 12.61 -8.21
C ALA A 97 3.17 13.90 -7.41
N ARG A 98 4.30 14.58 -7.64
CA ARG A 98 4.59 15.90 -7.04
C ARG A 98 3.53 16.92 -7.43
N ALA A 99 3.09 16.94 -8.68
CA ALA A 99 2.03 17.85 -9.14
C ALA A 99 0.68 17.57 -8.46
N PHE A 100 0.34 16.29 -8.23
CA PHE A 100 -0.88 15.93 -7.48
C PHE A 100 -0.80 16.37 -6.02
N VAL A 101 0.36 16.21 -5.38
CA VAL A 101 0.56 16.56 -3.98
C VAL A 101 0.70 18.06 -3.77
N ALA A 102 1.20 18.80 -4.76
CA ALA A 102 1.28 20.26 -4.74
C ALA A 102 -0.09 20.95 -4.70
N THR A 103 -1.19 20.25 -5.02
CA THR A 103 -2.55 20.80 -4.88
C THR A 103 -3.08 20.70 -3.45
N ASP A 104 -2.35 20.07 -2.53
CA ASP A 104 -2.76 19.89 -1.15
C ASP A 104 -2.60 21.20 -0.35
N PRO A 105 -3.66 21.72 0.29
CA PRO A 105 -3.56 22.92 1.12
C PRO A 105 -2.51 22.84 2.23
N GLY A 106 -2.25 21.63 2.77
CA GLY A 106 -1.18 21.43 3.74
C GLY A 106 0.22 21.59 3.14
N VAL A 107 0.42 21.18 1.89
CA VAL A 107 1.69 21.39 1.17
C VAL A 107 1.86 22.86 0.79
N VAL A 108 0.81 23.49 0.27
CA VAL A 108 0.81 24.92 -0.11
C VAL A 108 1.08 25.81 1.10
N ALA A 109 0.50 25.49 2.26
CA ALA A 109 0.69 26.24 3.50
C ALA A 109 2.01 25.89 4.22
N GLY A 110 2.83 24.98 3.67
CA GLY A 110 4.08 24.52 4.31
C GLY A 110 3.85 23.74 5.61
N GLU A 111 2.64 23.25 5.87
CA GLU A 111 2.33 22.31 6.95
C GLU A 111 2.97 20.94 6.67
N PHE A 112 3.04 20.55 5.39
CA PHE A 112 3.67 19.33 4.92
C PHE A 112 4.76 19.59 3.89
N VAL A 113 5.73 18.69 3.85
CA VAL A 113 6.64 18.49 2.71
C VAL A 113 6.50 17.06 2.22
N ALA A 114 6.51 16.87 0.91
CA ALA A 114 6.30 15.58 0.28
C ALA A 114 7.62 15.00 -0.27
N GLU A 115 7.86 13.72 0.01
CA GLU A 115 8.94 12.95 -0.61
C GLU A 115 8.34 11.82 -1.43
N CYS A 116 8.54 11.86 -2.75
CA CYS A 116 7.93 10.94 -3.72
C CYS A 116 8.96 9.92 -4.20
N ILE A 117 8.62 8.64 -4.09
CA ILE A 117 9.49 7.49 -4.36
C ILE A 117 8.75 6.54 -5.32
N PRO A 118 9.35 6.15 -6.46
CA PRO A 118 8.77 5.15 -7.36
C PRO A 118 8.46 3.84 -6.63
N LEU A 119 7.28 3.28 -6.87
CA LEU A 119 6.81 2.04 -6.24
C LEU A 119 6.33 1.06 -7.32
N ARG A 120 6.80 -0.19 -7.24
CA ARG A 120 6.26 -1.32 -8.00
C ARG A 120 5.45 -2.19 -7.06
N ALA A 121 4.19 -2.43 -7.40
CA ALA A 121 3.27 -3.25 -6.62
C ALA A 121 2.26 -3.92 -7.54
N THR A 122 1.41 -4.80 -7.01
CA THR A 122 0.35 -5.44 -7.78
C THR A 122 -0.61 -4.42 -8.43
N ALA A 123 -1.04 -4.66 -9.67
CA ALA A 123 -2.07 -3.88 -10.35
C ALA A 123 -3.42 -3.89 -9.61
N ARG A 124 -3.62 -4.87 -8.72
CA ARG A 124 -4.84 -5.04 -7.91
C ARG A 124 -5.09 -3.90 -6.93
N LEU A 125 -4.08 -3.09 -6.57
CA LEU A 125 -4.30 -1.91 -5.73
C LEU A 125 -5.35 -0.97 -6.33
N ARG A 126 -5.47 -0.91 -7.67
CA ARG A 126 -6.49 -0.11 -8.36
C ARG A 126 -7.93 -0.58 -8.12
N GLU A 127 -8.15 -1.81 -7.65
CA GLU A 127 -9.48 -2.28 -7.24
C GLU A 127 -10.02 -1.45 -6.06
N PHE A 128 -9.13 -0.81 -5.28
CA PHE A 128 -9.51 0.06 -4.17
C PHE A 128 -10.43 1.21 -4.62
N TYR A 129 -10.28 1.74 -5.83
CA TYR A 129 -11.14 2.81 -6.34
C TYR A 129 -12.62 2.42 -6.34
N ASP A 130 -12.91 1.24 -6.88
CA ASP A 130 -14.30 0.78 -7.04
C ASP A 130 -14.86 0.31 -5.70
N ILE A 131 -14.02 -0.29 -4.85
CA ILE A 131 -14.36 -0.64 -3.46
C ILE A 131 -14.73 0.62 -2.66
N PHE A 132 -13.89 1.65 -2.72
CA PHE A 132 -14.11 2.92 -2.01
C PHE A 132 -15.36 3.61 -2.52
N LYS A 133 -15.54 3.75 -3.84
CA LYS A 133 -16.73 4.37 -4.44
C LYS A 133 -18.02 3.64 -4.03
N ALA A 134 -18.01 2.32 -4.03
CA ALA A 134 -19.17 1.53 -3.63
C ALA A 134 -19.49 1.70 -2.14
N GLU A 135 -18.48 1.82 -1.28
CA GLU A 135 -18.68 2.04 0.16
C GLU A 135 -19.13 3.47 0.48
N ASP A 136 -18.52 4.49 -0.17
CA ASP A 136 -18.88 5.90 -0.01
C ASP A 136 -20.34 6.16 -0.43
N ALA A 137 -20.79 5.52 -1.52
CA ALA A 137 -22.19 5.56 -1.95
C ALA A 137 -23.14 4.99 -0.88
N LYS A 138 -22.80 3.86 -0.25
CA LYS A 138 -23.60 3.28 0.85
C LYS A 138 -23.64 4.19 2.07
N ARG A 139 -22.49 4.76 2.46
CA ARG A 139 -22.37 5.70 3.58
C ARG A 139 -23.17 6.99 3.34
N SER A 140 -23.34 7.39 2.07
CA SER A 140 -24.11 8.58 1.70
C SER A 140 -25.63 8.37 1.76
N THR A 141 -26.12 7.14 1.53
CA THR A 141 -27.56 6.84 1.54
C THR A 141 -28.08 6.36 2.89
N THR A 142 -27.22 5.73 3.68
CA THR A 142 -27.58 5.13 4.96
C THR A 142 -26.66 5.70 6.04
N PRO A 143 -27.18 6.53 6.96
CA PRO A 143 -26.40 7.01 8.09
C PRO A 143 -25.78 5.85 8.85
N ARG A 144 -24.47 5.94 9.08
CA ARG A 144 -23.75 4.94 9.87
C ARG A 144 -24.32 4.88 11.28
N ASP A 145 -24.53 3.68 11.78
CA ASP A 145 -24.82 3.46 13.20
C ASP A 145 -23.64 4.00 14.06
N PRO A 146 -23.88 4.99 14.94
CA PRO A 146 -22.83 5.61 15.74
C PRO A 146 -22.20 4.64 16.76
N THR A 147 -22.82 3.49 17.02
CA THR A 147 -22.24 2.44 17.89
C THR A 147 -21.18 1.60 17.18
N GLN A 148 -21.12 1.63 15.85
CA GLN A 148 -20.13 0.88 15.10
C GLN A 148 -18.77 1.61 15.12
N PRO A 149 -17.65 0.88 15.32
CA PRO A 149 -16.32 1.48 15.38
C PRO A 149 -15.97 2.19 14.06
N PRO A 150 -15.30 3.36 14.06
CA PRO A 150 -14.93 4.08 12.84
C PRO A 150 -14.36 3.13 11.78
N PRO A 151 -14.56 3.39 10.48
CA PRO A 151 -14.11 2.47 9.43
C PRO A 151 -12.61 2.61 9.18
N ILE A 152 -11.87 3.05 10.19
CA ILE A 152 -10.42 3.21 10.20
C ILE A 152 -9.87 2.42 11.38
N ARG A 153 -8.70 1.83 11.22
CA ARG A 153 -8.02 1.14 12.31
C ARG A 153 -6.52 1.22 12.18
N ALA A 154 -5.83 0.85 13.26
CA ALA A 154 -4.40 0.63 13.26
C ALA A 154 -4.02 -0.63 12.46
N TYR A 155 -2.95 -0.48 11.70
CA TYR A 155 -2.13 -1.48 11.03
C TYR A 155 -0.67 -1.26 11.48
N VAL A 156 0.20 -2.20 11.13
CA VAL A 156 1.65 -2.01 11.26
C VAL A 156 2.26 -1.90 9.87
N ILE A 157 3.08 -0.87 9.64
CA ILE A 157 3.80 -0.68 8.39
C ILE A 157 5.28 -0.96 8.59
N VAL A 158 5.84 -1.78 7.72
CA VAL A 158 7.27 -2.07 7.66
C VAL A 158 7.83 -1.37 6.43
N THR A 159 8.73 -0.41 6.62
CA THR A 159 9.48 0.21 5.53
C THR A 159 10.91 -0.29 5.56
N ALA A 160 11.37 -0.93 4.48
CA ALA A 160 12.69 -1.53 4.38
C ALA A 160 13.58 -0.79 3.37
N ARG A 161 14.88 -0.72 3.67
CA ARG A 161 15.93 -0.28 2.73
C ARG A 161 16.40 -1.40 1.81
N ASP A 162 16.13 -2.64 2.19
CA ASP A 162 16.41 -3.84 1.40
C ASP A 162 15.16 -4.73 1.41
N ALA A 163 14.47 -4.79 0.28
CA ALA A 163 13.25 -5.55 0.12
C ALA A 163 13.49 -7.05 0.30
N ALA A 164 14.54 -7.59 -0.31
CA ALA A 164 14.83 -9.02 -0.27
C ALA A 164 15.09 -9.51 1.16
N GLN A 165 15.85 -8.74 1.95
CA GLN A 165 16.06 -9.06 3.36
C GLN A 165 14.77 -8.98 4.18
N ALA A 166 13.96 -7.94 3.97
CA ALA A 166 12.70 -7.78 4.70
C ALA A 166 11.70 -8.89 4.37
N GLU A 167 11.58 -9.27 3.10
CA GLU A 167 10.67 -10.33 2.64
C GLU A 167 11.09 -11.70 3.20
N ALA A 168 12.38 -12.01 3.18
CA ALA A 168 12.91 -13.22 3.80
C ALA A 168 12.62 -13.26 5.31
N ALA A 169 12.79 -12.13 6.02
CA ALA A 169 12.50 -12.03 7.45
C ALA A 169 10.99 -12.13 7.76
N LEU A 170 10.14 -11.48 6.94
CA LEU A 170 8.68 -11.57 7.06
C LEU A 170 8.20 -13.02 6.87
N ALA A 171 8.73 -13.74 5.87
CA ALA A 171 8.41 -15.14 5.64
C ALA A 171 8.91 -16.04 6.78
N ALA A 172 10.15 -15.86 7.26
CA ALA A 172 10.71 -16.62 8.38
C ALA A 172 9.93 -16.42 9.69
N ALA A 173 9.32 -15.23 9.87
CA ALA A 173 8.46 -14.89 10.99
C ALA A 173 6.97 -15.26 10.79
N SER A 174 6.63 -15.88 9.65
CA SER A 174 5.26 -16.18 9.23
C SER A 174 4.32 -14.95 9.19
N LEU A 175 4.88 -13.77 8.96
CA LEU A 175 4.16 -12.49 8.85
C LEU A 175 3.71 -12.17 7.42
N ASP A 176 4.31 -12.82 6.42
CA ASP A 176 3.98 -12.73 5.00
C ASP A 176 2.49 -13.02 4.72
N THR A 177 1.91 -14.00 5.42
CA THR A 177 0.47 -14.34 5.30
C THR A 177 -0.47 -13.27 5.87
N SER A 178 0.05 -12.40 6.73
CA SER A 178 -0.67 -11.27 7.34
C SER A 178 -0.52 -9.97 6.56
N ILE A 179 0.17 -9.97 5.41
CA ILE A 179 0.32 -8.76 4.60
C ILE A 179 -0.99 -8.39 3.91
N VAL A 180 -1.44 -7.16 4.16
CA VAL A 180 -2.62 -6.56 3.54
C VAL A 180 -2.27 -6.07 2.14
N TRP A 181 -1.18 -5.32 2.00
CA TRP A 181 -0.61 -4.90 0.74
C TRP A 181 0.88 -4.62 0.89
N TRP A 182 1.60 -4.65 -0.22
CA TRP A 182 3.04 -4.40 -0.27
C TRP A 182 3.47 -3.80 -1.61
N GLY A 183 4.70 -3.29 -1.64
CA GLY A 183 5.37 -2.90 -2.88
C GLY A 183 6.87 -2.70 -2.68
N ARG A 184 7.62 -2.78 -3.77
CA ARG A 184 9.08 -2.58 -3.82
C ARG A 184 9.38 -1.21 -4.38
N PHE A 185 10.24 -0.46 -3.72
CA PHE A 185 10.72 0.82 -4.24
C PHE A 185 11.60 0.59 -5.46
N ALA A 186 11.44 1.41 -6.49
CA ALA A 186 12.26 1.32 -7.71
C ALA A 186 13.30 2.45 -7.77
N GLY A 187 14.32 2.28 -8.60
CA GLY A 187 15.37 3.29 -8.82
C GLY A 187 16.64 3.12 -8.00
N SER A 188 16.82 1.98 -7.32
CA SER A 188 18.06 1.60 -6.62
C SER A 188 18.52 0.20 -7.05
N ALA A 189 19.83 -0.06 -6.99
CA ALA A 189 20.40 -1.39 -7.22
C ALA A 189 20.00 -2.40 -6.11
N VAL A 190 19.79 -1.90 -4.89
CA VAL A 190 19.16 -2.63 -3.78
C VAL A 190 17.83 -1.92 -3.51
N PRO A 191 16.72 -2.42 -4.07
CA PRO A 191 15.42 -1.80 -3.86
C PRO A 191 15.00 -1.99 -2.41
N GLY A 192 14.51 -0.92 -1.79
CA GLY A 192 13.75 -1.03 -0.54
C GLY A 192 12.32 -1.49 -0.81
N GLY A 193 11.48 -1.48 0.22
CA GLY A 193 10.08 -1.86 0.10
C GLY A 193 9.22 -1.37 1.23
N VAL A 194 7.92 -1.54 1.07
CA VAL A 194 6.91 -1.21 2.06
C VAL A 194 5.91 -2.36 2.16
N TYR A 195 5.60 -2.76 3.39
CA TYR A 195 4.73 -3.91 3.69
C TYR A 195 3.78 -3.53 4.81
N VAL A 196 2.47 -3.62 4.57
CA VAL A 196 1.47 -3.37 5.61
C VAL A 196 0.99 -4.69 6.18
N VAL A 197 1.28 -4.90 7.45
CA VAL A 197 0.94 -6.08 8.24
C VAL A 197 -0.40 -5.85 8.92
N ASP A 198 -1.26 -6.86 8.86
CA ASP A 198 -2.49 -6.98 9.64
C ASP A 198 -2.17 -7.23 11.12
N ALA A 199 -1.77 -6.16 11.81
CA ALA A 199 -1.46 -6.12 13.24
C ALA A 199 -1.81 -4.74 13.79
N LYS A 200 -2.10 -4.64 15.10
CA LYS A 200 -2.41 -3.34 15.72
C LYS A 200 -1.20 -2.70 16.37
N GLU A 201 -0.35 -3.52 16.98
CA GLU A 201 0.75 -3.06 17.82
C GLU A 201 2.10 -3.24 17.12
N PRO A 202 2.84 -2.16 16.83
CA PRO A 202 4.17 -2.27 16.23
C PRO A 202 5.15 -3.11 17.04
N SER A 203 5.01 -3.12 18.37
CA SER A 203 5.85 -3.92 19.27
C SER A 203 5.75 -5.42 19.00
N GLU A 204 4.56 -5.94 18.69
CA GLU A 204 4.36 -7.35 18.36
C GLU A 204 5.09 -7.75 17.07
N VAL A 205 5.06 -6.88 16.07
CA VAL A 205 5.77 -7.10 14.81
C VAL A 205 7.28 -6.96 15.00
N ARG A 206 7.76 -5.97 15.77
CA ARG A 206 9.19 -5.80 16.09
C ARG A 206 9.77 -7.03 16.80
N VAL A 207 9.04 -7.61 17.75
CA VAL A 207 9.49 -8.83 18.47
C VAL A 207 9.64 -10.01 17.52
N LYS A 208 8.72 -10.17 16.56
CA LYS A 208 8.76 -11.28 15.58
C LYS A 208 9.79 -11.08 14.48
N LEU A 209 9.85 -9.86 13.94
CA LEU A 209 10.69 -9.53 12.79
C LEU A 209 12.15 -9.34 13.19
N GLY A 210 12.40 -8.90 14.43
CA GLY A 210 13.74 -8.58 14.93
C GLY A 210 14.32 -7.30 14.32
N GLU A 211 15.62 -7.12 14.53
CA GLU A 211 16.38 -6.01 13.95
C GLU A 211 16.78 -6.31 12.50
N GLY A 212 16.84 -5.26 11.68
CA GLY A 212 17.26 -5.37 10.29
C GLY A 212 17.21 -4.02 9.59
N PRO A 213 17.42 -3.97 8.27
CA PRO A 213 17.37 -2.73 7.49
C PRO A 213 15.93 -2.25 7.24
N TRP A 214 15.06 -2.34 8.25
CA TRP A 214 13.67 -1.90 8.22
C TRP A 214 13.29 -1.08 9.44
N VAL A 215 12.24 -0.29 9.28
CA VAL A 215 11.55 0.41 10.35
C VAL A 215 10.14 -0.16 10.43
N VAL A 216 9.65 -0.38 11.65
CA VAL A 216 8.32 -0.91 11.94
C VAL A 216 7.56 0.18 12.69
N ASP A 217 6.48 0.71 12.13
CA ASP A 217 5.70 1.82 12.69
C ASP A 217 4.20 1.50 12.74
N GLY A 218 3.47 2.24 13.57
CA GLY A 218 2.02 2.23 13.53
C GLY A 218 1.52 3.04 12.35
N TRP A 219 0.47 2.56 11.69
CA TRP A 219 -0.16 3.26 10.56
C TRP A 219 -1.66 3.08 10.57
N TRP A 220 -2.42 4.12 10.27
CA TRP A 220 -3.88 4.05 10.26
C TRP A 220 -4.42 4.18 8.84
N SER A 221 -5.43 3.40 8.50
CA SER A 221 -6.15 3.55 7.24
C SER A 221 -7.57 3.01 7.31
N ASP A 222 -8.34 3.24 6.25
CA ASP A 222 -9.70 2.72 6.12
C ASP A 222 -9.67 1.19 5.98
N THR A 223 -10.57 0.48 6.66
CA THR A 223 -10.65 -0.99 6.65
C THR A 223 -10.89 -1.57 5.25
N LEU A 224 -11.30 -0.75 4.29
CA LEU A 224 -11.41 -1.13 2.89
C LEU A 224 -10.10 -1.63 2.27
N VAL A 225 -8.92 -1.31 2.83
CA VAL A 225 -7.64 -1.81 2.29
C VAL A 225 -7.58 -3.35 2.35
N GLU A 226 -8.33 -3.96 3.26
CA GLU A 226 -8.42 -5.42 3.41
C GLU A 226 -9.33 -6.09 2.37
N LYS A 227 -10.19 -5.32 1.70
CA LYS A 227 -11.09 -5.83 0.67
C LYS A 227 -10.40 -6.02 -0.68
N VAL A 228 -9.23 -5.39 -0.88
CA VAL A 228 -8.36 -5.71 -2.01
C VAL A 228 -7.78 -7.10 -1.78
N PRO A 229 -7.94 -8.06 -2.69
CA PRO A 229 -7.45 -9.41 -2.45
C PRO A 229 -5.94 -9.44 -2.25
N ARG A 230 -5.53 -10.07 -1.14
CA ARG A 230 -4.11 -10.21 -0.77
C ARG A 230 -3.35 -10.94 -1.88
N VAL A 231 -2.13 -10.45 -2.08
CA VAL A 231 -1.19 -10.91 -3.11
C VAL A 231 0.05 -11.39 -2.39
N SER A 232 0.49 -12.62 -2.68
CA SER A 232 1.71 -13.18 -2.08
C SER A 232 2.91 -12.32 -2.45
N ILE A 233 3.89 -12.28 -1.56
CA ILE A 233 5.20 -11.73 -1.88
C ILE A 233 5.95 -12.86 -2.59
N ASP A 234 6.07 -12.76 -3.91
CA ASP A 234 6.78 -13.73 -4.76
C ASP A 234 8.27 -13.38 -4.90
#